data_AF-A0A2D4J3B5-F1
#
_entry.id   AF-A0A2D4J3B5-F1
#
_cell.length_a   1.000
_cell.length_b   1.000
_cell.length_c   1.000
_cell.angle_alpha   90.00
_cell.angle_beta   90.00
_cell.angle_gamma   90.00
#
_symmetry.space_group_name_H-M   'P 1'
#
loop_
_entity.id
_entity.type
_entity.pdbx_description
1 polymer ?
#
loop_
_entity_poly.entity_id
_entity_poly.type
_entity_poly.pdbx_seq_one_letter_code
_entity_poly.pdbx_strand_id
1 'polypeptide(L)'
;FMFLGTVDAQSELSSEQNTISTYTHHDRATNTHLTCHKCPAGTYVSKHCTMMTLRECSSCANGTFTKHENGIEECHSCRKPCEQSMIEKTPCTARTDRECSCPPGKFLHGGTCIPYKVCAVGWGLRKKGTETEDIRCKPCPHGTFSAVPSSVLRCKPFTNCSQLNMVVIKPGTKMTDNICGFQSISQNVAGLLSSPEEDEKHYKVSSATFLTKGVNASSSNFTTPPPSTYADMMEPTDIYNETSKNETLAAWNYSK
;
A
#
# COMPACT_ATOMS: atom_id res chain seq x y z
N PHE A 1 24.95 -64.86 -9.84
CA PHE A 1 26.29 -64.33 -9.49
C PHE A 1 26.30 -62.84 -9.78
N MET A 2 26.84 -62.08 -8.83
CA MET A 2 26.61 -60.64 -8.64
C MET A 2 27.17 -59.78 -9.77
N PHE A 3 26.44 -58.71 -10.12
CA PHE A 3 27.05 -57.49 -10.66
C PHE A 3 27.10 -56.46 -9.54
N LEU A 4 28.31 -56.14 -9.07
CA LEU A 4 28.59 -55.04 -8.15
C LEU A 4 28.64 -53.74 -8.97
N GLY A 5 27.57 -52.96 -8.93
CA GLY A 5 27.59 -51.56 -9.37
C GLY A 5 27.95 -50.68 -8.17
N THR A 6 29.11 -50.02 -8.21
CA THR A 6 29.47 -48.97 -7.26
C THR A 6 28.69 -47.71 -7.62
N VAL A 7 27.80 -47.29 -6.73
CA VAL A 7 27.21 -45.94 -6.74
C VAL A 7 28.14 -45.04 -5.94
N ASP A 8 28.92 -44.20 -6.63
CA ASP A 8 29.58 -43.07 -5.98
C ASP A 8 28.50 -42.04 -5.63
N ALA A 9 28.07 -42.07 -4.37
CA ALA A 9 27.27 -41.03 -3.76
C ALA A 9 28.19 -39.83 -3.49
N GLN A 10 28.27 -38.93 -4.48
CA GLN A 10 28.92 -37.64 -4.33
C GLN A 10 28.04 -36.77 -3.41
N SER A 11 28.39 -36.80 -2.12
CA SER A 11 27.97 -35.80 -1.14
C SER A 11 28.52 -34.44 -1.59
N GLU A 12 27.74 -33.68 -2.36
CA GLU A 12 27.91 -32.23 -2.51
C GLU A 12 27.64 -31.55 -1.15
N LEU A 13 28.64 -31.60 -0.27
CA LEU A 13 28.73 -30.65 0.82
C LEU A 13 29.25 -29.36 0.20
N SER A 14 28.38 -28.37 0.11
CA SER A 14 28.66 -27.01 -0.37
C SER A 14 29.93 -26.46 0.28
N SER A 15 31.06 -26.56 -0.40
CA SER A 15 32.25 -25.80 -0.09
C SER A 15 32.08 -24.38 -0.65
N GLU A 16 31.21 -23.60 -0.02
CA GLU A 16 31.40 -22.15 -0.07
C GLU A 16 32.64 -21.86 0.76
N GLN A 17 33.68 -21.39 0.09
CA GLN A 17 34.94 -20.99 0.71
C GLN A 17 34.67 -19.97 1.82
N ASN A 18 34.69 -20.44 3.07
CA ASN A 18 34.68 -19.63 4.28
C ASN A 18 35.98 -18.82 4.35
N THR A 19 36.09 -17.82 3.49
CA THR A 19 37.16 -16.82 3.54
C THR A 19 36.88 -15.95 4.76
N ILE A 20 37.57 -16.24 5.86
CA ILE A 20 37.45 -15.49 7.09
C ILE A 20 37.91 -14.06 6.81
N SER A 21 36.99 -13.11 6.92
CA SER A 21 37.28 -11.70 6.67
C SER A 21 38.13 -11.10 7.79
N THR A 22 39.14 -10.33 7.42
CA THR A 22 40.16 -9.80 8.34
C THR A 22 40.35 -8.29 8.19
N TYR A 23 40.99 -7.67 9.18
CA TYR A 23 41.43 -6.28 9.17
C TYR A 23 42.80 -6.14 9.82
N THR A 24 43.55 -5.10 9.46
CA THR A 24 44.86 -4.81 10.03
C THR A 24 44.72 -3.96 11.30
N HIS A 25 45.36 -4.38 12.38
CA HIS A 25 45.44 -3.64 13.65
C HIS A 25 46.90 -3.35 13.99
N HIS A 26 47.19 -2.16 14.55
CA HIS A 26 48.53 -1.84 15.07
C HIS A 26 48.56 -2.07 16.57
N ASP A 27 49.23 -3.15 16.99
CA ASP A 27 49.46 -3.42 18.40
C ASP A 27 50.52 -2.47 18.95
N ARG A 28 50.11 -1.60 19.88
CA ARG A 28 50.99 -0.59 20.50
C ARG A 28 52.02 -1.21 21.44
N ALA A 29 51.74 -2.37 22.03
CA ALA A 29 52.65 -2.99 23.01
C ALA A 29 53.89 -3.58 22.32
N THR A 30 53.71 -4.20 21.16
CA THR A 30 54.79 -4.83 20.38
C THR A 30 55.26 -3.97 19.21
N ASN A 31 54.55 -2.88 18.91
CA ASN A 31 54.77 -2.02 17.75
C ASN A 31 54.72 -2.77 16.41
N THR A 32 53.80 -3.74 16.28
CA THR A 32 53.63 -4.57 15.06
C THR A 32 52.23 -4.46 14.48
N HIS A 33 52.11 -4.61 13.16
CA HIS A 33 50.82 -4.76 12.50
C HIS A 33 50.37 -6.23 12.50
N LEU A 34 49.18 -6.48 13.05
CA LEU A 34 48.57 -7.80 13.16
C LEU A 34 47.35 -7.89 12.22
N THR A 35 47.12 -9.09 11.68
CA THR A 35 45.92 -9.40 10.90
C THR A 35 44.89 -10.06 11.82
N CYS A 36 43.83 -9.33 12.17
CA CYS A 36 42.77 -9.80 13.05
C CYS A 36 41.52 -10.22 12.25
N HIS A 37 40.76 -11.20 12.74
CA HIS A 37 39.44 -11.52 12.19
C HIS A 37 38.45 -10.39 12.48
N LYS A 38 37.57 -10.06 11.53
CA LYS A 38 36.50 -9.08 11.77
C LYS A 38 35.47 -9.60 12.77
N CYS A 39 34.80 -8.66 13.43
CA CYS A 39 33.60 -8.90 14.21
C CYS A 39 32.37 -8.95 13.27
N PRO A 40 31.37 -9.81 13.53
CA PRO A 40 30.17 -9.91 12.70
C PRO A 40 29.29 -8.65 12.79
N ALA A 41 28.39 -8.48 11.82
CA ALA A 41 27.36 -7.43 11.87
C ALA A 41 26.53 -7.51 13.16
N GLY A 42 26.23 -6.37 13.77
CA GLY A 42 25.60 -6.30 15.08
C GLY A 42 26.57 -6.24 16.25
N THR A 43 27.87 -6.28 15.98
CA THR A 43 28.92 -6.22 16.99
C THR A 43 30.03 -5.26 16.57
N TYR A 44 30.88 -4.91 17.53
CA TYR A 44 32.11 -4.14 17.35
C TYR A 44 33.27 -4.82 18.08
N VAL A 45 34.50 -4.43 17.79
CA VAL A 45 35.71 -4.93 18.45
C VAL A 45 35.84 -4.30 19.83
N SER A 46 35.61 -5.07 20.90
CA SER A 46 35.80 -4.59 22.27
C SER A 46 37.23 -4.78 22.77
N LYS A 47 37.95 -5.76 22.21
CA LYS A 47 39.41 -5.89 22.35
C LYS A 47 40.02 -6.40 21.05
N HIS A 48 41.07 -5.72 20.59
CA HIS A 48 41.82 -6.15 19.42
C HIS A 48 42.58 -7.46 19.66
N CYS A 49 42.94 -8.16 18.58
CA CYS A 49 43.79 -9.32 18.68
C CYS A 49 45.22 -8.90 19.04
N THR A 50 45.92 -9.78 19.74
CA THR A 50 47.38 -9.67 19.97
C THR A 50 48.07 -10.84 19.27
N MET A 51 49.40 -10.94 19.36
CA MET A 51 50.12 -12.13 18.88
C MET A 51 49.65 -13.44 19.53
N MET A 52 49.09 -13.37 20.75
CA MET A 52 48.71 -14.54 21.54
C MET A 52 47.21 -14.68 21.80
N THR A 53 46.42 -13.63 21.55
CA THR A 53 44.98 -13.60 21.88
C THR A 53 44.13 -13.25 20.67
N LEU A 54 42.98 -13.93 20.55
CA LEU A 54 41.97 -13.57 19.57
C LEU A 54 41.28 -12.25 19.96
N ARG A 55 40.73 -11.58 18.96
CA ARG A 55 39.89 -10.40 19.14
C ARG A 55 38.57 -10.75 19.84
N GLU A 56 38.15 -9.88 20.74
CA GLU A 56 36.84 -9.95 21.40
C GLU A 56 35.83 -9.05 20.67
N CYS A 57 34.60 -9.53 20.53
CA CYS A 57 33.50 -8.78 19.95
C CYS A 57 32.40 -8.57 20.98
N SER A 58 31.80 -7.39 20.99
CA SER A 58 30.66 -7.07 21.85
C SER A 58 29.50 -6.54 21.02
N SER A 59 28.27 -6.82 21.45
CA SER A 59 27.06 -6.38 20.75
C SER A 59 26.92 -4.86 20.78
N CYS A 60 26.39 -4.30 19.69
CA CYS A 60 26.02 -2.89 19.66
C CYS A 60 24.96 -2.59 20.72
N ALA A 61 25.13 -1.48 21.44
CA ALA A 61 24.15 -0.99 22.41
C ALA A 61 22.90 -0.45 21.71
N ASN A 62 21.79 -0.33 22.45
CA ASN A 62 20.56 0.28 21.93
C ASN A 62 20.85 1.68 21.36
N GLY A 63 20.33 1.94 20.15
CA GLY A 63 20.58 3.19 19.43
C GLY A 63 21.83 3.18 18.54
N THR A 64 22.56 2.05 18.46
CA THR A 64 23.74 1.90 17.59
C THR A 64 23.68 0.62 16.74
N PHE A 65 24.40 0.61 15.62
CA PHE A 65 24.39 -0.51 14.69
C PHE A 65 25.71 -0.71 13.92
N THR A 66 25.93 -1.92 13.42
CA THR A 66 26.90 -2.23 12.36
C THR A 66 26.24 -3.14 11.33
N LYS A 67 26.13 -2.66 10.08
CA LYS A 67 25.44 -3.38 9.00
C LYS A 67 26.23 -4.58 8.47
N HIS A 68 27.55 -4.49 8.56
CA HIS A 68 28.47 -5.48 8.01
C HIS A 68 29.48 -5.89 9.06
N GLU A 69 30.20 -6.98 8.75
CA GLU A 69 31.41 -7.33 9.48
C GLU A 69 32.42 -6.18 9.50
N ASN A 70 33.08 -5.98 10.63
CA ASN A 70 33.86 -4.78 10.88
C ASN A 70 35.05 -5.04 11.82
N GLY A 71 35.97 -4.08 11.85
CA GLY A 71 37.09 -4.03 12.79
C GLY A 71 37.09 -2.75 13.62
N ILE A 72 35.92 -2.13 13.82
CA ILE A 72 35.77 -0.83 14.48
C ILE A 72 35.58 -1.02 15.99
N GLU A 73 36.01 -0.03 16.77
CA GLU A 73 35.95 -0.03 18.24
C GLU A 73 34.61 0.48 18.79
N GLU A 74 33.75 1.06 17.94
CA GLU A 74 32.45 1.60 18.34
C GLU A 74 31.43 1.43 17.21
N CYS A 75 30.18 1.07 17.55
CA CYS A 75 29.10 0.97 16.58
C CYS A 75 28.64 2.35 16.07
N HIS A 76 28.06 2.41 14.88
CA HIS A 76 27.52 3.66 14.34
C HIS A 76 26.23 4.05 15.05
N SER A 77 26.05 5.34 15.34
CA SER A 77 24.77 5.84 15.87
C SER A 77 23.65 5.71 14.82
N CYS A 78 22.48 5.24 15.25
CA CYS A 78 21.29 5.25 14.40
C CYS A 78 20.87 6.69 14.06
N ARG A 79 20.26 6.89 12.89
CA ARG A 79 19.59 8.13 12.51
C ARG A 79 18.59 8.57 13.57
N LYS A 80 18.29 9.87 13.67
CA LYS A 80 17.28 10.42 14.60
C LYS A 80 15.89 9.78 14.41
N PRO A 81 15.00 9.82 15.42
CA PRO A 81 13.62 9.36 15.30
C PRO A 81 12.93 9.98 14.09
N CYS A 82 11.98 9.24 13.50
CA CYS A 82 11.25 9.75 12.34
C CYS A 82 10.42 10.97 12.70
N GLU A 83 10.39 11.94 11.80
CA GLU A 83 9.54 13.14 11.92
C GLU A 83 8.06 12.74 12.04
N GLN A 84 7.25 13.58 12.70
CA GLN A 84 5.88 13.26 13.15
C GLN A 84 4.94 12.66 12.07
N SER A 85 5.18 12.97 10.79
CA SER A 85 4.34 12.50 9.67
C SER A 85 4.80 11.16 9.06
N MET A 86 5.99 10.68 9.43
CA MET A 86 6.66 9.49 8.91
C MET A 86 6.60 8.34 9.91
N ILE A 87 6.86 7.12 9.43
CA ILE A 87 6.96 5.90 10.24
C ILE A 87 8.31 5.22 10.03
N GLU A 88 8.73 4.41 11.00
CA GLU A 88 9.90 3.53 10.84
C GLU A 88 9.54 2.39 9.89
N LYS A 89 10.13 2.41 8.70
CA LYS A 89 10.07 1.30 7.73
C LYS A 89 11.00 0.17 8.15
N THR A 90 12.20 0.56 8.58
CA THR A 90 13.21 -0.33 9.15
C THR A 90 13.55 0.21 10.53
N PRO A 91 13.41 -0.59 11.61
CA PRO A 91 13.75 -0.13 12.95
C PRO A 91 15.26 -0.04 13.15
N CYS A 92 15.68 0.79 14.10
CA CYS A 92 17.06 0.75 14.61
C CYS A 92 17.27 -0.55 15.39
N THR A 93 18.20 -1.38 14.94
CA THR A 93 18.64 -2.60 15.63
C THR A 93 20.16 -2.66 15.64
N ALA A 94 20.76 -3.61 16.35
CA ALA A 94 22.21 -3.80 16.30
C ALA A 94 22.75 -3.95 14.86
N ARG A 95 21.94 -4.44 13.90
CA ARG A 95 22.37 -4.69 12.52
C ARG A 95 21.84 -3.70 11.50
N THR A 96 20.87 -2.87 11.87
CA THR A 96 20.16 -1.99 10.92
C THR A 96 20.05 -0.60 11.47
N ASP A 97 20.33 0.36 10.60
CA ASP A 97 19.97 1.74 10.86
C ASP A 97 18.46 1.95 10.71
N ARG A 98 17.93 2.95 11.41
CA ARG A 98 16.55 3.38 11.26
C ARG A 98 16.31 3.99 9.88
N GLU A 99 15.31 3.51 9.16
CA GLU A 99 14.83 4.12 7.92
C GLU A 99 13.40 4.62 8.10
N CYS A 100 13.19 5.90 7.76
CA CYS A 100 11.89 6.55 7.83
C CYS A 100 11.23 6.59 6.45
N SER A 101 9.94 6.31 6.37
CA SER A 101 9.14 6.47 5.16
C SER A 101 7.74 6.98 5.45
N CYS A 102 7.03 7.42 4.41
CA CYS A 102 5.62 7.77 4.56
C CYS A 102 4.76 6.52 4.80
N PRO A 103 3.73 6.63 5.64
CA PRO A 103 2.82 5.52 5.87
C PRO A 103 2.06 5.15 4.57
N PRO A 104 1.52 3.92 4.48
CA PRO A 104 0.74 3.49 3.33
C PRO A 104 -0.38 4.47 2.97
N GLY A 105 -0.54 4.75 1.68
CA GLY A 105 -1.54 5.71 1.21
C GLY A 105 -1.06 7.17 1.17
N LYS A 106 0.20 7.44 1.53
CA LYS A 106 0.82 8.77 1.48
C LYS A 106 2.16 8.77 0.74
N PHE A 107 2.58 9.94 0.28
CA PHE A 107 3.92 10.20 -0.26
C PHE A 107 4.54 11.45 0.35
N LEU A 108 5.87 11.51 0.28
CA LEU A 108 6.65 12.64 0.78
C LEU A 108 6.58 13.82 -0.18
N HIS A 109 6.11 14.96 0.31
CA HIS A 109 6.10 16.22 -0.43
C HIS A 109 6.40 17.39 0.51
N GLY A 110 7.40 18.21 0.19
CA GLY A 110 7.77 19.36 1.02
C GLY A 110 8.17 18.99 2.46
N GLY A 111 8.76 17.80 2.67
CA GLY A 111 9.18 17.32 4.00
C GLY A 111 8.06 16.70 4.86
N THR A 112 6.83 16.61 4.34
CA THR A 112 5.70 16.01 5.06
C THR A 112 5.00 14.94 4.23
N CYS A 113 4.39 13.97 4.89
CA CYS A 113 3.63 12.91 4.23
C CYS A 113 2.19 13.35 3.94
N ILE A 114 1.89 13.53 2.65
CA ILE A 114 0.55 13.90 2.17
C ILE A 114 -0.16 12.69 1.54
N PRO A 115 -1.50 12.58 1.69
CA PRO A 115 -2.26 11.51 1.06
C PRO A 115 -2.08 11.46 -0.46
N TYR A 116 -2.09 10.26 -1.02
CA TYR A 116 -2.26 10.10 -2.46
C TYR A 116 -3.56 10.75 -2.91
N LYS A 117 -3.57 11.28 -4.13
CA LYS A 117 -4.84 11.71 -4.72
C LYS A 117 -5.78 10.52 -4.95
N VAL A 118 -7.04 10.84 -5.19
CA VAL A 118 -8.08 9.86 -5.49
C VAL A 118 -8.41 9.93 -6.99
N CYS A 119 -8.43 8.80 -7.69
CA CYS A 119 -8.96 8.76 -9.04
C CYS A 119 -10.48 8.90 -9.00
N ALA A 120 -11.03 9.82 -9.77
CA ALA A 120 -12.46 10.06 -9.85
C ALA A 120 -13.23 8.89 -10.49
N VAL A 121 -14.55 8.89 -10.35
CA VAL A 121 -15.43 7.99 -11.11
C VAL A 121 -15.16 8.18 -12.61
N GLY A 122 -15.12 7.08 -13.39
CA GLY A 122 -14.69 7.13 -14.79
C GLY A 122 -13.18 7.09 -15.00
N TRP A 123 -12.39 7.16 -13.93
CA TRP A 123 -10.93 7.07 -13.94
C TRP A 123 -10.47 5.92 -13.06
N GLY A 124 -9.32 5.35 -13.42
CA GLY A 124 -8.70 4.28 -12.66
C GLY A 124 -7.20 4.46 -12.53
N LEU A 125 -6.62 3.75 -11.57
CA LEU A 125 -5.20 3.76 -11.29
C LEU A 125 -4.40 3.24 -12.49
N ARG A 126 -3.49 4.09 -13.00
CA ARG A 126 -2.51 3.74 -14.04
C ARG A 126 -1.18 3.32 -13.41
N LYS A 127 -0.62 4.17 -12.55
CA LYS A 127 0.64 3.94 -11.82
C LYS A 127 0.36 4.00 -10.32
N LYS A 128 0.78 2.98 -9.59
CA LYS A 128 0.79 2.99 -8.12
C LYS A 128 1.70 4.12 -7.62
N GLY A 129 1.30 4.77 -6.54
CA GLY A 129 2.16 5.72 -5.83
C GLY A 129 3.28 4.98 -5.10
N THR A 130 4.29 5.73 -4.69
CA THR A 130 5.41 5.29 -3.85
C THR A 130 5.54 6.22 -2.66
N GLU A 131 6.48 5.91 -1.76
CA GLU A 131 6.79 6.76 -0.59
C GLU A 131 7.22 8.19 -0.98
N THR A 132 7.58 8.44 -2.25
CA THR A 132 8.04 9.75 -2.77
C THR A 132 7.26 10.25 -3.98
N GLU A 133 6.39 9.44 -4.57
CA GLU A 133 5.61 9.81 -5.76
C GLU A 133 4.11 9.56 -5.57
N ASP A 134 3.29 10.54 -5.94
CA ASP A 134 1.83 10.38 -5.99
C ASP A 134 1.40 9.34 -7.04
N ILE A 135 0.20 8.81 -6.87
CA ILE A 135 -0.44 7.94 -7.85
C ILE A 135 -0.65 8.66 -9.18
N ARG A 136 -0.84 7.89 -10.27
CA ARG A 136 -1.26 8.45 -11.56
C ARG A 136 -2.54 7.76 -12.02
N CYS A 137 -3.56 8.57 -12.31
CA CYS A 137 -4.85 8.12 -12.83
C CYS A 137 -4.88 8.21 -14.37
N LYS A 138 -5.78 7.45 -15.00
CA LYS A 138 -6.15 7.60 -16.41
C LYS A 138 -7.66 7.41 -16.59
N PRO A 139 -8.27 7.97 -17.65
CA PRO A 139 -9.65 7.66 -17.99
C PRO A 139 -9.79 6.18 -18.28
N CYS A 140 -10.95 5.60 -17.95
CA CYS A 140 -11.20 4.20 -18.28
C CYS A 140 -11.28 4.02 -19.81
N PRO A 141 -10.50 3.08 -20.39
CA PRO A 141 -10.60 2.75 -21.80
C PRO A 141 -11.96 2.10 -22.12
N HIS A 142 -12.29 2.04 -23.40
CA HIS A 142 -13.50 1.35 -23.87
C HIS A 142 -13.55 -0.08 -23.35
N GLY A 143 -14.75 -0.54 -22.98
CA GLY A 143 -14.96 -1.85 -22.38
C GLY A 143 -14.66 -1.93 -20.88
N THR A 144 -14.35 -0.81 -20.22
CA THR A 144 -14.02 -0.77 -18.78
C THR A 144 -14.66 0.40 -18.06
N PHE A 145 -14.80 0.29 -16.74
CA PHE A 145 -15.39 1.32 -15.89
C PHE A 145 -14.76 1.41 -14.49
N SER A 146 -15.04 2.52 -13.81
CA SER A 146 -14.76 2.72 -12.39
C SER A 146 -15.92 3.49 -11.78
N ALA A 147 -16.68 2.85 -10.88
CA ALA A 147 -17.90 3.41 -10.30
C ALA A 147 -17.68 4.19 -9.00
N VAL A 148 -16.51 4.07 -8.38
CA VAL A 148 -16.20 4.67 -7.09
C VAL A 148 -14.89 5.44 -7.13
N PRO A 149 -14.80 6.60 -6.45
CA PRO A 149 -13.52 7.27 -6.28
C PRO A 149 -12.54 6.37 -5.52
N SER A 150 -11.32 6.20 -6.03
CA SER A 150 -10.32 5.36 -5.37
C SER A 150 -8.88 5.75 -5.71
N SER A 151 -7.99 5.65 -4.72
CA SER A 151 -6.54 5.79 -4.90
C SER A 151 -5.84 4.46 -5.27
N VAL A 152 -6.57 3.33 -5.24
CA VAL A 152 -6.00 1.98 -5.40
C VAL A 152 -6.62 1.18 -6.54
N LEU A 153 -7.88 1.44 -6.90
CA LEU A 153 -8.60 0.65 -7.89
C LEU A 153 -8.20 1.03 -9.33
N ARG A 154 -8.03 0.00 -10.17
CA ARG A 154 -7.93 0.13 -11.62
C ARG A 154 -9.33 0.09 -12.24
N CYS A 155 -9.45 0.52 -13.50
CA CYS A 155 -10.67 0.31 -14.27
C CYS A 155 -10.96 -1.19 -14.39
N LYS A 156 -12.19 -1.56 -14.06
CA LYS A 156 -12.71 -2.93 -14.14
C LYS A 156 -13.29 -3.15 -15.54
N PRO A 157 -13.08 -4.31 -16.20
CA PRO A 157 -13.80 -4.62 -17.42
C PRO A 157 -15.30 -4.67 -17.19
N PHE A 158 -16.08 -4.35 -18.22
CA PHE A 158 -17.52 -4.57 -18.17
C PHE A 158 -17.83 -6.05 -17.93
N THR A 159 -18.92 -6.29 -17.20
CA THR A 159 -19.50 -7.61 -17.06
C THR A 159 -19.86 -8.15 -18.45
N ASN A 160 -19.36 -9.35 -18.72
CA ASN A 160 -19.60 -10.03 -19.97
C ASN A 160 -20.94 -10.79 -19.89
N CYS A 161 -22.02 -10.17 -20.36
CA CYS A 161 -23.36 -10.76 -20.24
C CYS A 161 -23.50 -12.08 -20.99
N SER A 162 -22.80 -12.28 -22.11
CA SER A 162 -22.91 -13.54 -22.88
C SER A 162 -22.31 -14.72 -22.13
N GLN A 163 -21.27 -14.51 -21.33
CA GLN A 163 -20.73 -15.54 -20.42
C GLN A 163 -21.73 -15.92 -19.31
N LEU A 164 -22.76 -15.10 -19.10
CA LEU A 164 -23.84 -15.34 -18.14
C LEU A 164 -25.14 -15.81 -18.84
N ASN A 165 -25.09 -16.18 -20.12
CA ASN A 165 -26.27 -16.51 -20.94
C ASN A 165 -27.33 -15.40 -20.95
N MET A 166 -26.89 -14.15 -20.85
CA MET A 166 -27.73 -12.95 -20.87
C MET A 166 -27.32 -12.00 -22.00
N VAL A 167 -28.17 -11.04 -22.30
CA VAL A 167 -27.86 -9.94 -23.22
C VAL A 167 -27.63 -8.65 -22.44
N VAL A 168 -26.90 -7.71 -23.05
CA VAL A 168 -26.73 -6.37 -22.50
C VAL A 168 -28.05 -5.62 -22.66
N ILE A 169 -28.73 -5.32 -21.56
CA ILE A 169 -29.99 -4.55 -21.54
C ILE A 169 -29.68 -3.05 -21.56
N LYS A 170 -28.69 -2.63 -20.77
CA LYS A 170 -28.18 -1.26 -20.78
C LYS A 170 -26.66 -1.27 -20.93
N PRO A 171 -26.10 -0.60 -21.94
CA PRO A 171 -24.66 -0.54 -22.12
C PRO A 171 -24.00 0.21 -20.96
N GLY A 172 -22.83 -0.26 -20.56
CA GLY A 172 -21.97 0.38 -19.58
C GLY A 172 -21.40 1.70 -20.10
N THR A 173 -20.90 2.50 -19.17
CA THR A 173 -20.18 3.76 -19.42
C THR A 173 -18.80 3.68 -18.77
N LYS A 174 -17.94 4.69 -18.88
CA LYS A 174 -16.70 4.72 -18.09
C LYS A 174 -16.97 4.69 -16.57
N MET A 175 -18.18 5.04 -16.14
CA MET A 175 -18.58 5.15 -14.74
C MET A 175 -19.39 3.95 -14.26
N THR A 176 -20.05 3.21 -15.14
CA THR A 176 -21.02 2.17 -14.76
C THR A 176 -20.83 0.91 -15.58
N ASP A 177 -21.10 -0.24 -14.97
CA ASP A 177 -21.04 -1.53 -15.65
C ASP A 177 -22.16 -1.69 -16.69
N ASN A 178 -22.03 -2.71 -17.56
CA ASN A 178 -23.14 -3.26 -18.31
C ASN A 178 -24.22 -3.78 -17.36
N ILE A 179 -25.48 -3.52 -17.69
CA ILE A 179 -26.61 -4.18 -17.04
C ILE A 179 -27.01 -5.36 -17.91
N CYS A 180 -26.86 -6.57 -17.38
CA CYS A 180 -27.24 -7.81 -18.05
C CYS A 180 -28.67 -8.22 -17.68
N GLY A 181 -29.37 -8.86 -18.62
CA GLY A 181 -30.69 -9.44 -18.37
C GLY A 181 -31.14 -10.36 -19.50
N PHE A 182 -32.28 -11.01 -19.31
CA PHE A 182 -32.90 -11.82 -20.35
C PHE A 182 -33.72 -10.93 -21.29
N GLN A 183 -33.66 -11.20 -22.58
CA GLN A 183 -34.59 -10.59 -23.53
C GLN A 183 -35.99 -11.10 -23.21
N SER A 184 -36.88 -10.20 -22.78
CA SER A 184 -38.30 -10.50 -22.71
C SER A 184 -38.79 -10.74 -24.13
N ILE A 185 -39.03 -12.01 -24.48
CA ILE A 185 -39.77 -12.36 -25.68
C ILE A 185 -41.18 -11.82 -25.46
N SER A 186 -41.50 -10.68 -26.06
CA SER A 186 -42.90 -10.26 -26.17
C SER A 186 -43.59 -11.34 -27.01
N GLN A 187 -44.45 -12.12 -26.36
CA GLN A 187 -45.19 -13.22 -26.98
C GLN A 187 -46.13 -12.65 -28.05
N ASN A 188 -45.68 -12.61 -29.30
CA ASN A 188 -46.60 -12.73 -30.45
C ASN A 188 -46.76 -14.22 -30.75
N VAL A 189 -47.49 -14.92 -29.87
CA VAL A 189 -48.16 -16.16 -30.24
C VAL A 189 -49.63 -15.81 -30.39
N ALA A 190 -49.97 -15.10 -31.47
CA ALA A 190 -51.31 -15.15 -32.02
C ALA A 190 -51.45 -16.55 -32.64
N GLY A 191 -51.87 -17.49 -31.79
CA GLY A 191 -52.05 -18.89 -32.14
C GLY A 191 -53.07 -19.04 -33.26
N LEU A 192 -52.62 -19.66 -34.35
CA LEU A 192 -53.44 -20.62 -35.09
C LEU A 192 -53.95 -21.66 -34.09
N LEU A 193 -55.23 -21.62 -33.73
CA LEU A 193 -56.09 -22.80 -33.56
C LEU A 193 -57.52 -22.36 -33.22
N SER A 194 -58.41 -22.73 -34.13
CA SER A 194 -59.86 -22.58 -34.15
C SER A 194 -60.59 -23.33 -33.03
N SER A 195 -61.67 -22.70 -32.54
CA SER A 195 -62.97 -23.17 -31.99
C SER A 195 -63.23 -24.69 -31.79
N PRO A 196 -64.10 -25.12 -30.85
CA PRO A 196 -65.51 -24.67 -30.78
C PRO A 196 -66.06 -24.28 -29.40
N GLU A 197 -67.08 -23.42 -29.46
CA GLU A 197 -68.04 -23.05 -28.41
C GLU A 197 -68.84 -24.27 -27.91
N GLU A 198 -69.20 -24.30 -26.62
CA GLU A 198 -70.52 -24.79 -26.15
C GLU A 198 -70.81 -24.39 -24.68
N ASP A 199 -71.88 -23.59 -24.57
CA ASP A 199 -72.97 -23.51 -23.58
C ASP A 199 -72.83 -23.43 -22.03
N GLU A 200 -73.37 -22.31 -21.55
CA GLU A 200 -74.34 -22.06 -20.46
C GLU A 200 -74.20 -22.55 -19.00
N LYS A 201 -74.39 -21.54 -18.11
CA LYS A 201 -75.24 -21.44 -16.90
C LYS A 201 -74.66 -21.67 -15.49
N HIS A 202 -74.62 -20.55 -14.75
CA HIS A 202 -75.17 -20.28 -13.41
C HIS A 202 -74.95 -21.29 -12.25
N TYR A 203 -74.27 -20.87 -11.16
CA TYR A 203 -74.91 -20.57 -9.84
C TYR A 203 -73.91 -20.08 -8.75
N LYS A 204 -74.30 -18.98 -8.07
CA LYS A 204 -74.11 -18.54 -6.66
C LYS A 204 -72.75 -18.49 -5.91
N VAL A 205 -72.48 -17.28 -5.38
CA VAL A 205 -72.45 -16.85 -3.94
C VAL A 205 -71.76 -17.83 -2.95
N SER A 206 -70.79 -17.48 -2.09
CA SER A 206 -70.67 -16.32 -1.21
C SER A 206 -69.25 -16.20 -0.65
N SER A 207 -68.91 -14.96 -0.30
CA SER A 207 -67.86 -14.59 0.65
C SER A 207 -68.36 -14.76 2.10
N ALA A 208 -67.51 -15.29 2.98
CA ALA A 208 -67.46 -14.99 4.43
C ALA A 208 -66.21 -15.69 5.05
N THR A 209 -65.14 -14.95 5.40
CA THR A 209 -64.72 -14.50 6.76
C THR A 209 -64.19 -15.64 7.69
N PHE A 210 -63.10 -15.54 8.46
CA PHE A 210 -62.77 -14.53 9.50
C PHE A 210 -61.40 -14.81 10.21
N LEU A 211 -60.78 -13.73 10.73
CA LEU A 211 -59.97 -13.57 11.98
C LEU A 211 -58.58 -14.27 12.04
N THR A 212 -57.51 -13.77 12.69
CA THR A 212 -57.06 -12.59 13.50
C THR A 212 -55.52 -12.76 13.63
N LYS A 213 -54.64 -11.84 14.07
CA LYS A 213 -54.61 -10.87 15.18
C LYS A 213 -53.29 -10.08 15.03
N GLY A 214 -53.28 -8.79 15.39
CA GLY A 214 -52.12 -7.88 15.26
C GLY A 214 -51.13 -7.86 16.43
N VAL A 215 -50.47 -6.70 16.59
CA VAL A 215 -49.50 -6.25 17.64
C VAL A 215 -48.03 -6.45 17.18
N ASN A 216 -47.07 -5.51 17.16
CA ASN A 216 -46.90 -4.17 17.73
C ASN A 216 -45.88 -3.35 16.90
N ALA A 217 -46.06 -2.02 16.85
CA ALA A 217 -45.00 -1.08 16.48
C ALA A 217 -44.19 -0.72 17.73
N SER A 218 -42.86 -0.75 17.63
CA SER A 218 -41.97 -0.20 18.66
C SER A 218 -40.81 0.51 17.98
N SER A 219 -40.75 1.79 18.28
CA SER A 219 -39.74 2.77 17.90
C SER A 219 -38.37 2.43 18.47
N SER A 220 -37.32 2.54 17.65
CA SER A 220 -35.95 2.76 18.12
C SER A 220 -35.33 3.93 17.35
N ASN A 221 -35.10 5.01 18.09
CA ASN A 221 -34.41 6.23 17.67
C ASN A 221 -32.96 5.92 17.26
N PHE A 222 -32.52 6.44 16.12
CA PHE A 222 -31.11 6.78 15.89
C PHE A 222 -31.04 8.20 15.33
N THR A 223 -30.56 9.10 16.19
CA THR A 223 -30.24 10.49 15.89
C THR A 223 -29.04 10.55 14.95
N THR A 224 -29.22 11.14 13.78
CA THR A 224 -28.15 11.57 12.87
C THR A 224 -27.81 13.05 13.12
N PRO A 225 -26.53 13.44 13.23
CA PRO A 225 -26.15 14.85 13.28
C PRO A 225 -26.12 15.49 11.87
N PRO A 226 -26.41 16.79 11.74
CA PRO A 226 -26.49 17.48 10.46
C PRO A 226 -25.10 17.88 9.90
N PRO A 227 -25.00 18.13 8.58
CA PRO A 227 -23.77 18.62 7.94
C PRO A 227 -23.58 20.13 8.16
N SER A 228 -22.40 20.55 8.61
CA SER A 228 -22.05 21.96 8.72
C SER A 228 -21.72 22.55 7.35
N THR A 229 -22.58 23.44 6.88
CA THR A 229 -22.33 24.39 5.79
C THR A 229 -21.62 25.62 6.33
N TYR A 230 -20.50 26.02 5.72
CA TYR A 230 -20.01 27.40 5.83
C TYR A 230 -19.35 27.86 4.51
N ALA A 231 -20.07 28.72 3.82
CA ALA A 231 -19.70 29.66 2.76
C ALA A 231 -20.70 30.83 2.97
N ASP A 232 -20.40 32.12 2.94
CA ASP A 232 -19.36 32.95 2.34
C ASP A 232 -19.23 34.27 3.16
N MET A 233 -18.16 35.06 2.97
CA MET A 233 -18.21 36.39 2.31
C MET A 233 -16.95 37.26 2.56
N MET A 234 -16.60 38.00 1.49
CA MET A 234 -15.55 39.02 1.26
C MET A 234 -15.57 40.17 2.30
N GLU A 235 -14.54 40.99 2.53
CA GLU A 235 -13.83 41.88 1.58
C GLU A 235 -12.47 42.42 2.15
N PRO A 236 -11.64 43.09 1.31
CA PRO A 236 -10.28 43.51 1.61
C PRO A 236 -10.18 44.97 2.08
N THR A 237 -9.11 45.29 2.81
CA THR A 237 -8.66 46.68 3.01
C THR A 237 -7.16 46.79 2.80
N ASP A 238 -6.78 47.41 1.69
CA ASP A 238 -5.47 48.01 1.44
C ASP A 238 -5.36 49.31 2.28
N ILE A 239 -4.31 49.42 3.10
CA ILE A 239 -3.81 50.72 3.56
C ILE A 239 -2.28 50.71 3.47
N TYR A 240 -1.78 51.62 2.65
CA TYR A 240 -0.40 52.03 2.49
C TYR A 240 0.30 52.33 3.81
N ASN A 241 1.58 51.98 3.92
CA ASN A 241 2.57 52.87 4.54
C ASN A 241 3.98 52.55 4.03
N GLU A 242 4.46 53.43 3.15
CA GLU A 242 5.88 53.60 2.87
C GLU A 242 6.59 54.17 4.10
N THR A 243 7.73 53.59 4.47
CA THR A 243 8.81 54.40 5.03
C THR A 243 10.15 53.77 4.67
N SER A 244 10.87 54.48 3.82
CA SER A 244 12.25 54.25 3.40
C SER A 244 13.23 54.36 4.57
N LYS A 245 14.20 53.44 4.68
CA LYS A 245 15.63 53.74 4.52
C LYS A 245 16.52 52.50 4.63
N ASN A 246 17.32 52.34 3.57
CA ASN A 246 18.61 51.67 3.37
C ASN A 246 19.33 51.06 4.59
N GLU A 247 19.86 49.84 4.39
CA GLU A 247 21.31 49.58 4.53
C GLU A 247 21.73 48.29 3.79
N THR A 248 23.03 48.24 3.50
CA THR A 248 23.72 47.59 2.39
C THR A 248 24.20 46.14 2.61
N LEU A 249 24.22 45.38 1.50
CA LEU A 249 25.23 44.40 1.04
C LEU A 249 25.89 43.42 2.04
N ALA A 250 25.67 42.12 1.83
CA ALA A 250 26.76 41.13 1.81
C ALA A 250 26.33 39.86 1.04
N ALA A 251 26.91 39.68 -0.15
CA ALA A 251 26.89 38.43 -0.90
C ALA A 251 27.94 37.47 -0.33
N TRP A 252 27.59 36.21 -0.13
CA TRP A 252 28.55 35.12 0.06
C TRP A 252 28.49 34.18 -1.14
N ASN A 253 29.45 34.37 -2.04
CA ASN A 253 29.86 33.39 -3.05
C ASN A 253 30.59 32.24 -2.36
N TYR A 254 30.24 31.00 -2.70
CA TYR A 254 31.13 29.85 -2.53
C TYR A 254 31.47 29.28 -3.91
N SER A 255 32.76 29.33 -4.23
CA SER A 255 33.40 28.53 -5.27
C SER A 255 34.66 27.92 -4.66
N LYS A 256 34.64 26.60 -4.48
CA LYS A 256 35.68 25.63 -4.82
C LYS A 256 35.20 24.22 -4.47
#